data_AF-A0A2A9MJU8-F1
#
_entry.id   AF-A0A2A9MJU8-F1
#
_cell.length_a   1.000
_cell.length_b   1.000
_cell.length_c   1.000
_cell.angle_alpha   90.00
_cell.angle_beta   90.00
_cell.angle_gamma   90.00
#
_symmetry.space_group_name_H-M   'P 1'
#
loop_
_entity.id
_entity.type
_entity.pdbx_description
1 polymer ?
#
loop_
_entity_poly.entity_id
_entity_poly.type
_entity_poly.pdbx_seq_one_letter_code
_entity_poly.pdbx_strand_id
1 'polypeptide(L)'
;MGYDLIGLEETMSPEVARALRAAYAEAEACDQDYSFLCPFSWTEAGDGSSCTAPEAYIGPCQKHQSFALSKEEKQSKERECLITWPCLKKCVRDYMQLCPAGWTDIGGGQCSAPFSYSGRCSRTSSFAGLSREERERWSAACDVYWPCQGPCKRDYSAACPEGWTLAGGEGKCRAPVGYDGPCGPVESIGSFDTETKQLFENRCNVRFPCESKCRRDYSFACPQSWANVTLEKCVPSDTYAGPCREEVDAAGMTEQDKIDFEERCQADWPCAEDKCQRDFNAPCPLEWTETRKACLAPAHYEGPCEERQNFVSLTPDEKEAAMSTCAGLSYTA
;
A
#
# COMPACT_ATOMS: atom_id res chain seq x y z
N MET A 1 -29.91 -16.53 12.20
CA MET A 1 -29.49 -16.69 10.79
C MET A 1 -30.22 -17.83 10.10
N GLY A 2 -30.27 -17.80 8.76
CA GLY A 2 -30.85 -18.87 7.94
C GLY A 2 -29.92 -20.05 7.70
N TYR A 3 -29.12 -20.47 8.69
CA TYR A 3 -28.18 -21.60 8.57
C TYR A 3 -28.38 -22.60 9.71
N ASP A 4 -28.35 -23.90 9.38
CA ASP A 4 -28.41 -24.99 10.35
C ASP A 4 -27.02 -25.23 10.98
N LEU A 5 -26.65 -24.35 11.90
CA LEU A 5 -25.37 -24.46 12.61
C LEU A 5 -25.32 -25.69 13.52
N ILE A 6 -26.45 -26.10 14.09
CA ILE A 6 -26.52 -27.25 15.00
C ILE A 6 -26.25 -28.54 14.24
N GLY A 7 -26.91 -28.75 13.09
CA GLY A 7 -26.66 -29.91 12.24
C GLY A 7 -25.24 -29.96 11.67
N LEU A 8 -24.66 -28.80 11.34
CA LEU A 8 -23.25 -28.69 10.95
C LEU A 8 -22.32 -29.13 12.10
N GLU A 9 -22.54 -28.61 13.30
CA GLU A 9 -21.69 -28.85 14.48
C GLU A 9 -21.60 -30.34 14.85
N GLU A 10 -22.67 -31.11 14.67
CA GLU A 10 -22.69 -32.56 14.93
C GLU A 10 -21.70 -33.35 14.06
N THR A 11 -21.28 -32.77 12.93
CA THR A 11 -20.39 -33.42 11.96
C THR A 11 -18.92 -32.99 12.08
N MET A 12 -18.59 -32.07 12.99
CA MET A 12 -17.26 -31.44 13.08
C MET A 12 -16.66 -31.50 14.50
N SER A 13 -15.34 -31.24 14.60
CA SER A 13 -14.67 -31.22 15.91
C SER A 13 -15.14 -30.02 16.76
N PRO A 14 -15.05 -30.12 18.10
CA PRO A 14 -15.43 -29.02 19.00
C PRO A 14 -14.68 -27.71 18.73
N GLU A 15 -13.42 -27.78 18.29
CA GLU A 15 -12.62 -26.61 17.92
C GLU A 15 -13.15 -25.93 16.66
N VAL A 16 -13.49 -26.73 15.63
CA VAL A 16 -14.06 -26.25 14.36
C VAL A 16 -15.45 -25.66 14.59
N ALA A 17 -16.29 -26.32 15.37
CA ALA A 17 -17.60 -25.82 15.78
C ALA A 17 -17.51 -24.46 16.49
N ARG A 18 -16.52 -24.30 17.40
CA ARG A 18 -16.30 -23.02 18.09
C ARG A 18 -15.84 -21.92 17.13
N ALA A 19 -14.92 -22.22 16.21
CA ALA A 19 -14.47 -21.28 15.20
C ALA A 19 -15.60 -20.87 14.26
N LEU A 20 -16.46 -21.81 13.87
CA LEU A 20 -17.65 -21.57 13.05
C LEU A 20 -18.60 -20.57 13.73
N ARG A 21 -18.97 -20.83 14.99
CA ARG A 21 -19.83 -19.91 15.76
C ARG A 21 -19.21 -18.51 15.88
N ALA A 22 -17.90 -18.43 16.12
CA ALA A 22 -17.21 -17.15 16.22
C ALA A 22 -17.26 -16.38 14.89
N ALA A 23 -16.96 -17.04 13.76
CA ALA A 23 -17.00 -16.42 12.44
C ALA A 23 -18.41 -15.91 12.08
N TYR A 24 -19.44 -16.69 12.41
CA TYR A 24 -20.83 -16.33 12.18
C TYR A 24 -21.32 -15.18 13.10
N ALA A 25 -20.90 -15.16 14.37
CA ALA A 25 -21.19 -14.05 15.27
C ALA A 25 -20.47 -12.75 14.85
N GLU A 26 -19.23 -12.87 14.37
CA GLU A 26 -18.46 -11.74 13.83
C GLU A 26 -19.14 -11.16 12.58
N ALA A 27 -19.64 -12.02 11.68
CA ALA A 27 -20.38 -11.63 10.48
C ALA A 27 -21.67 -10.85 10.76
N GLU A 28 -22.28 -11.00 11.95
CA GLU A 28 -23.47 -10.24 12.35
C GLU A 28 -23.13 -8.88 12.99
N ALA A 29 -21.91 -8.71 13.49
CA ALA A 29 -21.50 -7.55 14.30
C ALA A 29 -20.56 -6.58 13.58
N CYS A 30 -20.29 -6.80 12.29
CA CYS A 30 -19.37 -6.02 11.48
C CYS A 30 -20.09 -5.16 10.43
N ASP A 31 -19.38 -4.18 9.88
CA ASP A 31 -19.79 -3.51 8.65
C ASP A 31 -19.57 -4.47 7.47
N GLN A 32 -20.55 -4.57 6.57
CA GLN A 32 -20.56 -5.54 5.47
C GLN A 32 -19.89 -4.97 4.22
N ASP A 33 -19.10 -5.81 3.55
CA ASP A 33 -18.46 -5.51 2.27
C ASP A 33 -19.36 -5.95 1.11
N TYR A 34 -20.21 -5.03 0.64
CA TYR A 34 -21.13 -5.27 -0.48
C TYR A 34 -20.44 -5.28 -1.86
N SER A 35 -19.10 -5.10 -1.92
CA SER A 35 -18.36 -5.27 -3.18
C SER A 35 -18.33 -6.73 -3.63
N PHE A 36 -18.40 -7.67 -2.69
CA PHE A 36 -18.52 -9.10 -2.98
C PHE A 36 -19.83 -9.41 -3.70
N LEU A 37 -19.74 -10.24 -4.74
CA LEU A 37 -20.92 -10.71 -5.46
C LEU A 37 -21.80 -11.54 -4.51
N CYS A 38 -21.21 -12.55 -3.86
CA CYS A 38 -21.96 -13.51 -3.06
C CYS A 38 -21.96 -13.21 -1.55
N PRO A 39 -23.06 -13.60 -0.86
CA PRO A 39 -23.12 -13.61 0.60
C PRO A 39 -22.05 -14.52 1.22
N PHE A 40 -21.77 -14.32 2.50
CA PHE A 40 -20.86 -15.14 3.28
C PHE A 40 -21.23 -16.63 3.19
N SER A 41 -20.25 -17.47 2.88
CA SER A 41 -20.38 -18.93 2.68
C SER A 41 -21.15 -19.37 1.43
N TRP A 42 -21.58 -18.46 0.55
CA TRP A 42 -22.14 -18.80 -0.76
C TRP A 42 -21.04 -18.78 -1.83
N THR A 43 -21.17 -19.61 -2.85
CA THR A 43 -20.17 -19.75 -3.92
C THR A 43 -20.64 -19.15 -5.23
N GLU A 44 -19.75 -18.50 -5.97
CA GLU A 44 -20.06 -17.97 -7.30
C GLU A 44 -20.31 -19.10 -8.30
N ALA A 45 -21.38 -18.98 -9.10
CA ALA A 45 -21.77 -20.00 -10.07
C ALA A 45 -20.97 -19.95 -11.40
N GLY A 46 -20.06 -18.98 -11.55
CA GLY A 46 -19.22 -18.81 -12.75
C GLY A 46 -19.86 -18.05 -13.91
N ASP A 47 -21.11 -17.60 -13.77
CA ASP A 47 -21.83 -16.75 -14.73
C ASP A 47 -21.64 -15.23 -14.46
N GLY A 48 -20.86 -14.88 -13.43
CA GLY A 48 -20.57 -13.50 -13.04
C GLY A 48 -21.72 -12.78 -12.34
N SER A 49 -22.82 -13.46 -12.00
CA SER A 49 -23.98 -12.81 -11.36
C SER A 49 -24.68 -13.67 -10.30
N SER A 50 -24.57 -14.99 -10.38
CA SER A 50 -25.31 -15.93 -9.54
C SER A 50 -24.44 -16.57 -8.48
N CYS A 51 -25.09 -16.88 -7.36
CA CYS A 51 -24.48 -17.53 -6.21
C CYS A 51 -25.26 -18.78 -5.83
N THR A 52 -24.53 -19.78 -5.36
CA THR A 52 -25.07 -21.04 -4.88
C THR A 52 -24.87 -21.15 -3.37
N ALA A 53 -25.95 -21.39 -2.64
CA ALA A 53 -25.97 -21.51 -1.20
C ALA A 53 -25.35 -22.84 -0.75
N PRO A 54 -24.72 -22.89 0.43
CA PRO A 54 -24.26 -24.14 1.01
C PRO A 54 -25.45 -25.03 1.40
N GLU A 55 -25.21 -26.33 1.57
CA GLU A 55 -26.25 -27.29 1.95
C GLU A 55 -26.96 -26.89 3.25
N ALA A 56 -26.19 -26.39 4.21
CA ALA A 56 -26.63 -25.93 5.51
C ALA A 56 -27.50 -24.66 5.50
N TYR A 57 -27.68 -24.00 4.36
CA TYR A 57 -28.60 -22.88 4.26
C TYR A 57 -30.06 -23.37 4.32
N ILE A 58 -30.78 -22.90 5.33
CA ILE A 58 -32.19 -23.17 5.65
C ILE A 58 -33.05 -21.90 5.59
N GLY A 59 -32.51 -20.80 5.09
CA GLY A 59 -33.22 -19.54 4.93
C GLY A 59 -34.31 -19.60 3.84
N PRO A 60 -35.16 -18.57 3.76
CA PRO A 60 -36.37 -18.58 2.94
C PRO A 60 -36.14 -18.36 1.44
N CYS A 61 -34.95 -17.90 1.03
CA CYS A 61 -34.62 -17.66 -0.38
C CYS A 61 -34.13 -18.90 -1.13
N GLN A 62 -33.99 -18.81 -2.46
CA GLN A 62 -33.56 -19.93 -3.30
C GLN A 62 -32.08 -20.24 -3.09
N LYS A 63 -31.71 -21.53 -3.16
CA LYS A 63 -30.31 -21.98 -3.03
C LYS A 63 -29.44 -21.61 -4.24
N HIS A 64 -30.01 -21.15 -5.34
CA HIS A 64 -29.28 -20.67 -6.50
C HIS A 64 -30.01 -19.44 -7.06
N GLN A 65 -29.37 -18.27 -7.04
CA GLN A 65 -29.99 -17.03 -7.49
C GLN A 65 -28.95 -15.94 -7.81
N SER A 66 -29.36 -14.94 -8.58
CA SER A 66 -28.53 -13.78 -8.90
C SER A 66 -28.44 -12.80 -7.73
N PHE A 67 -27.21 -12.34 -7.45
CA PHE A 67 -26.89 -11.28 -6.48
C PHE A 67 -26.15 -10.11 -7.12
N ALA A 68 -26.25 -9.96 -8.44
CA ALA A 68 -25.83 -8.75 -9.15
C ALA A 68 -26.81 -7.59 -8.86
N LEU A 69 -26.83 -7.14 -7.61
CA LEU A 69 -27.79 -6.22 -7.03
C LEU A 69 -27.11 -4.94 -6.53
N SER A 70 -27.91 -3.88 -6.32
CA SER A 70 -27.49 -2.67 -5.61
C SER A 70 -27.10 -2.94 -4.16
N LYS A 71 -26.29 -2.05 -3.56
CA LYS A 71 -26.00 -2.12 -2.11
C LYS A 71 -27.30 -2.15 -1.30
N GLU A 72 -28.25 -1.30 -1.66
CA GLU A 72 -29.56 -1.17 -1.00
C GLU A 72 -30.39 -2.45 -1.16
N GLU A 73 -30.37 -3.06 -2.34
CA GLU A 73 -31.03 -4.35 -2.59
C GLU A 73 -30.35 -5.50 -1.85
N LYS A 74 -29.00 -5.52 -1.78
CA LYS A 74 -28.25 -6.50 -0.99
C LYS A 74 -28.60 -6.39 0.49
N GLN A 75 -28.66 -5.17 1.03
CA GLN A 75 -29.14 -4.90 2.39
C GLN A 75 -30.57 -5.40 2.64
N SER A 76 -31.46 -5.28 1.65
CA SER A 76 -32.81 -5.87 1.74
C SER A 76 -32.72 -7.40 1.77
N LYS A 77 -31.88 -7.99 0.91
CA LYS A 77 -31.67 -9.44 0.84
C LYS A 77 -31.08 -10.04 2.10
N GLU A 78 -30.24 -9.33 2.84
CA GLU A 78 -29.75 -9.80 4.15
C GLU A 78 -30.90 -10.09 5.12
N ARG A 79 -31.86 -9.17 5.19
CA ARG A 79 -33.03 -9.30 6.06
C ARG A 79 -34.03 -10.32 5.52
N GLU A 80 -34.29 -10.30 4.21
CA GLU A 80 -35.26 -11.20 3.58
C GLU A 80 -34.80 -12.65 3.59
N CYS A 81 -33.54 -12.91 3.26
CA CYS A 81 -32.98 -14.25 3.11
C CYS A 81 -32.27 -14.75 4.38
N LEU A 82 -32.15 -13.94 5.42
CA LEU A 82 -31.41 -14.25 6.65
C LEU A 82 -29.95 -14.65 6.37
N ILE A 83 -29.34 -13.94 5.42
CA ILE A 83 -27.95 -14.07 4.98
C ILE A 83 -27.18 -12.80 5.36
N THR A 84 -25.86 -12.88 5.33
CA THR A 84 -24.97 -11.74 5.58
C THR A 84 -23.90 -11.68 4.49
N TRP A 85 -23.48 -10.49 4.08
CA TRP A 85 -22.30 -10.34 3.23
C TRP A 85 -21.01 -10.44 4.06
N PRO A 86 -19.86 -10.78 3.43
CA PRO A 86 -18.57 -10.82 4.12
C PRO A 86 -18.29 -9.51 4.87
N CYS A 87 -17.68 -9.60 6.05
CA CYS A 87 -17.26 -8.41 6.79
C CYS A 87 -16.25 -7.59 5.98
N LEU A 88 -16.41 -6.27 6.04
CA LEU A 88 -15.37 -5.35 5.69
C LEU A 88 -14.18 -5.56 6.62
N LYS A 89 -13.08 -6.10 6.09
CA LYS A 89 -11.86 -6.27 6.87
C LYS A 89 -11.35 -4.89 7.31
N LYS A 90 -11.40 -4.62 8.62
CA LYS A 90 -10.72 -3.47 9.24
C LYS A 90 -9.21 -3.74 9.16
N CYS A 91 -8.60 -3.24 8.11
CA CYS A 91 -7.18 -3.42 7.81
C CYS A 91 -6.62 -2.14 7.19
N VAL A 92 -5.30 -1.98 7.27
CA VAL A 92 -4.62 -0.99 6.45
C VAL A 92 -4.73 -1.43 5.00
N ARG A 93 -5.22 -0.51 4.15
CA ARG A 93 -5.42 -0.78 2.72
C ARG A 93 -4.12 -0.56 1.95
N ASP A 94 -3.89 -1.41 0.97
CA ASP A 94 -2.73 -1.34 0.08
C ASP A 94 -3.04 -0.41 -1.09
N TYR A 95 -2.90 0.89 -0.87
CA TYR A 95 -3.09 1.89 -1.93
C TYR A 95 -1.96 1.89 -2.98
N MET A 96 -0.95 1.02 -2.85
CA MET A 96 0.05 0.78 -3.91
C MET A 96 -0.50 -0.14 -4.99
N GLN A 97 -1.54 -0.94 -4.71
CA GLN A 97 -2.23 -1.67 -5.77
C GLN A 97 -2.87 -0.70 -6.76
N LEU A 98 -2.84 -1.06 -8.04
CA LEU A 98 -3.38 -0.24 -9.11
C LEU A 98 -4.89 -0.04 -8.96
N CYS A 99 -5.60 -1.11 -8.59
CA CYS A 99 -7.06 -1.12 -8.51
C CYS A 99 -7.59 -1.50 -7.13
N PRO A 100 -8.81 -1.05 -6.79
CA PRO A 100 -9.53 -1.53 -5.62
C PRO A 100 -9.77 -3.04 -5.66
N ALA A 101 -10.08 -3.62 -4.50
CA ALA A 101 -10.41 -5.03 -4.41
C ALA A 101 -11.60 -5.38 -5.31
N GLY A 102 -11.45 -6.42 -6.14
CA GLY A 102 -12.48 -6.87 -7.08
C GLY A 102 -12.64 -6.02 -8.34
N TRP A 103 -11.88 -4.94 -8.51
CA TRP A 103 -11.85 -4.14 -9.74
C TRP A 103 -10.72 -4.60 -10.66
N THR A 104 -10.96 -4.56 -11.97
CA THR A 104 -10.02 -5.04 -12.99
C THR A 104 -9.24 -3.88 -13.60
N ASP A 105 -7.91 -3.98 -13.64
CA ASP A 105 -7.08 -3.03 -14.40
C ASP A 105 -7.32 -3.20 -15.91
N ILE A 106 -7.67 -2.11 -16.57
CA ILE A 106 -7.90 -2.05 -18.02
C ILE A 106 -6.81 -1.26 -18.75
N GLY A 107 -5.72 -0.90 -18.05
CA GLY A 107 -4.55 -0.22 -18.60
C GLY A 107 -4.54 1.29 -18.33
N GLY A 108 -3.34 1.88 -18.32
CA GLY A 108 -3.16 3.32 -18.11
C GLY A 108 -3.54 3.80 -16.70
N GLY A 109 -3.59 2.90 -15.73
CA GLY A 109 -4.07 3.16 -14.36
C GLY A 109 -5.58 3.37 -14.27
N GLN A 110 -6.35 2.90 -15.25
CA GLN A 110 -7.81 2.82 -15.18
C GLN A 110 -8.27 1.47 -14.66
N CYS A 111 -9.26 1.50 -13.79
CA CYS A 111 -9.87 0.32 -13.22
C CYS A 111 -11.35 0.27 -13.58
N SER A 112 -11.79 -0.91 -14.03
CA SER A 112 -13.19 -1.24 -14.26
C SER A 112 -13.77 -1.97 -13.07
N ALA A 113 -14.91 -1.51 -12.60
CA ALA A 113 -15.67 -2.14 -11.55
C ALA A 113 -16.28 -3.47 -12.02
N PRO A 114 -16.47 -4.43 -11.11
CA PRO A 114 -17.17 -5.68 -11.43
C PRO A 114 -18.64 -5.40 -11.78
N PHE A 115 -19.31 -6.34 -12.44
CA PHE A 115 -20.72 -6.21 -12.81
C PHE A 115 -21.63 -5.98 -11.58
N SER A 116 -21.24 -6.56 -10.45
CA SER A 116 -21.87 -6.42 -9.13
C SER A 116 -21.74 -5.02 -8.53
N TYR A 117 -20.88 -4.16 -9.06
CA TYR A 117 -20.68 -2.81 -8.53
C TYR A 117 -21.85 -1.90 -8.92
N SER A 118 -22.47 -1.37 -7.88
CA SER A 118 -23.68 -0.57 -7.91
C SER A 118 -23.58 0.62 -6.98
N GLY A 119 -22.36 0.94 -6.55
CA GLY A 119 -22.08 2.11 -5.74
C GLY A 119 -22.25 3.40 -6.53
N ARG A 120 -22.09 4.50 -5.80
CA ARG A 120 -22.32 5.87 -6.27
C ARG A 120 -21.25 6.44 -7.21
N CYS A 121 -20.17 5.71 -7.47
CA CYS A 121 -19.08 6.17 -8.32
C CYS A 121 -19.09 5.50 -9.71
N SER A 122 -18.30 6.05 -10.63
CA SER A 122 -18.23 5.53 -12.01
C SER A 122 -17.72 4.09 -12.03
N ARG A 123 -18.33 3.24 -12.88
CA ARG A 123 -17.85 1.87 -13.14
C ARG A 123 -16.47 1.83 -13.79
N THR A 124 -15.98 2.95 -14.31
CA THR A 124 -14.60 3.07 -14.80
C THR A 124 -13.99 4.32 -14.18
N SER A 125 -12.88 4.16 -13.46
CA SER A 125 -12.20 5.25 -12.76
C SER A 125 -10.69 5.16 -12.97
N SER A 126 -10.03 6.30 -13.13
CA SER A 126 -8.56 6.38 -13.22
C SER A 126 -7.97 6.71 -11.86
N PHE A 127 -6.95 5.96 -11.47
CA PHE A 127 -6.16 6.21 -10.26
C PHE A 127 -4.69 6.51 -10.56
N ALA A 128 -4.33 6.63 -11.85
CA ALA A 128 -3.01 7.06 -12.28
C ALA A 128 -2.69 8.46 -11.72
N GLY A 129 -1.54 8.60 -11.07
CA GLY A 129 -1.06 9.88 -10.54
C GLY A 129 -1.78 10.37 -9.27
N LEU A 130 -2.76 9.64 -8.74
CA LEU A 130 -3.40 9.99 -7.46
C LEU A 130 -2.51 9.60 -6.27
N SER A 131 -2.42 10.48 -5.28
CA SER A 131 -1.74 10.19 -4.02
C SER A 131 -2.50 9.15 -3.19
N ARG A 132 -1.83 8.61 -2.17
CA ARG A 132 -2.45 7.69 -1.20
C ARG A 132 -3.67 8.31 -0.52
N GLU A 133 -3.57 9.56 -0.09
CA GLU A 133 -4.65 10.28 0.59
C GLU A 133 -5.84 10.54 -0.35
N GLU A 134 -5.57 10.77 -1.64
CA GLU A 134 -6.62 10.92 -2.66
C GLU A 134 -7.35 9.61 -2.92
N ARG A 135 -6.61 8.50 -3.03
CA ARG A 135 -7.18 7.16 -3.15
C ARG A 135 -8.00 6.78 -1.91
N GLU A 136 -7.53 7.14 -0.71
CA GLU A 136 -8.26 6.94 0.54
C GLU A 136 -9.56 7.73 0.60
N ARG A 137 -9.54 9.03 0.25
CA ARG A 137 -10.76 9.85 0.19
C ARG A 137 -11.75 9.32 -0.84
N TRP A 138 -11.28 8.93 -2.02
CA TRP A 138 -12.13 8.33 -3.04
C TRP A 138 -12.73 7.02 -2.55
N SER A 139 -11.91 6.17 -1.91
CA SER A 139 -12.34 4.89 -1.34
C SER A 139 -13.49 5.06 -0.34
N ALA A 140 -13.34 6.01 0.59
CA ALA A 140 -14.38 6.35 1.56
C ALA A 140 -15.63 6.96 0.91
N ALA A 141 -15.47 7.81 -0.11
CA ALA A 141 -16.60 8.43 -0.80
C ALA A 141 -17.42 7.43 -1.63
N CYS A 142 -16.74 6.44 -2.22
CA CYS A 142 -17.32 5.47 -3.14
C CYS A 142 -17.74 4.16 -2.48
N ASP A 143 -17.37 3.96 -1.21
CA ASP A 143 -17.57 2.70 -0.47
C ASP A 143 -16.94 1.51 -1.20
N VAL A 144 -15.74 1.76 -1.73
CA VAL A 144 -14.95 0.82 -2.53
C VAL A 144 -13.55 0.83 -1.97
N TYR A 145 -13.05 -0.33 -1.58
CA TYR A 145 -11.84 -0.41 -0.79
C TYR A 145 -10.71 -1.11 -1.54
N TRP A 146 -9.49 -0.62 -1.36
CA TRP A 146 -8.30 -1.33 -1.81
C TRP A 146 -8.13 -2.62 -1.01
N PRO A 147 -7.45 -3.64 -1.57
CA PRO A 147 -7.16 -4.86 -0.83
C PRO A 147 -6.40 -4.52 0.46
N CYS A 148 -6.55 -5.36 1.47
CA CYS A 148 -5.71 -5.25 2.67
C CYS A 148 -4.24 -5.44 2.27
N GLN A 149 -3.34 -4.66 2.88
CA GLN A 149 -1.92 -4.97 2.79
C GLN A 149 -1.68 -6.37 3.36
N GLY A 150 -0.92 -7.18 2.62
CA GLY A 150 -0.42 -8.47 3.09
C GLY A 150 0.55 -8.31 4.26
N PRO A 151 0.99 -9.42 4.88
CA PRO A 151 2.08 -9.36 5.85
C PRO A 151 3.33 -8.77 5.17
N CYS A 152 3.75 -7.60 5.63
CA CYS A 152 4.95 -6.91 5.17
C CYS A 152 5.95 -6.79 6.33
N LYS A 153 7.23 -6.58 6.01
CA LYS A 153 8.19 -6.16 7.03
C LYS A 153 7.81 -4.74 7.46
N ARG A 154 7.54 -4.57 8.75
CA ARG A 154 7.05 -3.31 9.34
C ARG A 154 8.22 -2.36 9.59
N ASP A 155 8.05 -1.11 9.21
CA ASP A 155 8.97 -0.03 9.54
C ASP A 155 8.65 0.50 10.94
N TYR A 156 9.35 -0.05 11.94
CA TYR A 156 9.26 0.44 13.30
C TYR A 156 10.14 1.68 13.56
N SER A 157 10.89 2.17 12.56
CA SER A 157 11.57 3.47 12.67
C SER A 157 10.57 4.63 12.58
N ALA A 158 9.44 4.44 11.90
CA ALA A 158 8.36 5.41 11.84
C ALA A 158 7.88 5.81 13.26
N ALA A 159 7.72 7.11 13.48
CA ALA A 159 7.36 7.65 14.79
C ALA A 159 5.93 7.27 15.23
N CYS A 160 5.00 7.20 14.26
CA CYS A 160 3.60 6.90 14.50
C CYS A 160 3.12 5.71 13.66
N PRO A 161 2.10 4.98 14.14
CA PRO A 161 1.37 4.02 13.32
C PRO A 161 0.79 4.67 12.07
N GLU A 162 0.53 3.86 11.08
CA GLU A 162 0.00 4.30 9.80
C GLU A 162 -1.37 4.98 9.97
N GLY A 163 -1.54 6.16 9.35
CA GLY A 163 -2.76 6.98 9.50
C GLY A 163 -2.85 7.78 10.80
N TRP A 164 -1.91 7.59 11.74
CA TRP A 164 -1.79 8.43 12.93
C TRP A 164 -0.83 9.59 12.66
N THR A 165 -1.14 10.76 13.20
CA THR A 165 -0.38 12.00 12.93
C THR A 165 0.41 12.44 14.16
N LEU A 166 1.60 13.01 13.94
CA LEU A 166 2.39 13.57 15.05
C LEU A 166 1.69 14.80 15.65
N ALA A 167 1.37 14.71 16.94
CA ALA A 167 0.74 15.75 17.71
C ALA A 167 1.78 16.45 18.63
N GLY A 168 2.59 17.34 18.04
CA GLY A 168 3.57 18.15 18.76
C GLY A 168 4.89 17.44 19.10
N GLY A 169 5.84 18.20 19.68
CA GLY A 169 7.29 17.91 19.72
C GLY A 169 7.80 16.82 20.68
N GLU A 170 6.99 15.82 21.05
CA GLU A 170 7.41 14.75 21.99
C GLU A 170 7.04 13.34 21.51
N GLY A 171 6.95 13.11 20.19
CA GLY A 171 6.62 11.78 19.67
C GLY A 171 5.21 11.30 20.04
N LYS A 172 4.28 12.24 20.31
CA LYS A 172 2.87 11.91 20.54
C LYS A 172 2.19 11.70 19.20
N CYS A 173 1.43 10.63 19.09
CA CYS A 173 0.71 10.26 17.90
C CYS A 173 -0.79 10.39 18.16
N ARG A 174 -1.48 11.08 17.26
CA ARG A 174 -2.92 11.30 17.31
C ARG A 174 -3.61 10.38 16.31
N ALA A 175 -4.59 9.65 16.79
CA ALA A 175 -5.43 8.77 16.00
C ALA A 175 -6.28 9.55 14.98
N PRO A 176 -6.60 8.96 13.82
CA PRO A 176 -7.51 9.57 12.86
C PRO A 176 -8.94 9.67 13.39
N VAL A 177 -9.72 10.58 12.80
CA VAL A 177 -11.14 10.73 13.10
C VAL A 177 -11.87 9.44 12.68
N GLY A 178 -12.45 8.73 13.65
CA GLY A 178 -13.11 7.43 13.41
C GLY A 178 -12.32 6.20 13.88
N TYR A 179 -11.17 6.38 14.53
CA TYR A 179 -10.51 5.28 15.23
C TYR A 179 -11.41 4.74 16.37
N ASP A 180 -11.79 3.47 16.24
CA ASP A 180 -12.65 2.72 17.18
C ASP A 180 -11.88 1.56 17.83
N GLY A 181 -10.56 1.70 17.94
CA GLY A 181 -9.72 0.71 18.61
C GLY A 181 -9.66 0.93 20.12
N PRO A 182 -9.07 -0.01 20.86
CA PRO A 182 -9.09 -0.04 22.32
C PRO A 182 -8.17 1.00 23.01
N CYS A 183 -7.49 1.86 22.25
CA CYS A 183 -6.53 2.85 22.75
C CYS A 183 -7.03 4.30 22.63
N GLY A 184 -6.35 5.25 23.26
CA GLY A 184 -6.78 6.64 23.29
C GLY A 184 -6.56 7.39 21.96
N PRO A 185 -7.19 8.58 21.79
CA PRO A 185 -7.05 9.38 20.58
C PRO A 185 -5.69 10.06 20.44
N VAL A 186 -4.88 10.12 21.50
CA VAL A 186 -3.50 10.62 21.50
C VAL A 186 -2.66 9.76 22.44
N GLU A 187 -1.56 9.19 21.94
CA GLU A 187 -0.67 8.29 22.68
C GLU A 187 0.80 8.66 22.47
N SER A 188 1.65 8.42 23.46
CA SER A 188 3.10 8.70 23.36
C SER A 188 3.85 7.51 22.78
N ILE A 189 3.95 7.43 21.45
CA ILE A 189 4.47 6.24 20.73
C ILE A 189 5.89 6.46 20.18
N GLY A 190 6.27 7.71 19.90
CA GLY A 190 7.49 8.03 19.16
C GLY A 190 8.79 7.63 19.85
N SER A 191 8.77 7.40 21.17
CA SER A 191 9.91 6.93 21.96
C SER A 191 9.91 5.41 22.20
N PHE A 192 8.94 4.67 21.65
CA PHE A 192 8.89 3.21 21.82
C PHE A 192 9.96 2.53 20.98
N ASP A 193 10.58 1.49 21.54
CA ASP A 193 11.41 0.56 20.78
C ASP A 193 10.56 -0.37 19.89
N THR A 194 11.23 -1.12 19.01
CA THR A 194 10.61 -2.04 18.06
C THR A 194 9.66 -3.05 18.72
N GLU A 195 10.06 -3.65 19.84
CA GLU A 195 9.27 -4.66 20.54
C GLU A 195 8.01 -4.05 21.17
N THR A 196 8.15 -2.88 21.77
CA THR A 196 7.04 -2.12 22.36
C THR A 196 6.07 -1.65 21.28
N LYS A 197 6.58 -1.24 20.11
CA LYS A 197 5.75 -0.89 18.94
C LYS A 197 4.98 -2.09 18.39
N GLN A 198 5.57 -3.30 18.38
CA GLN A 198 4.88 -4.54 18.02
C GLN A 198 3.74 -4.87 18.98
N LEU A 199 3.98 -4.75 20.29
CA LEU A 199 2.95 -4.95 21.30
C LEU A 199 1.83 -3.91 21.17
N PHE A 200 2.19 -2.66 20.86
CA PHE A 200 1.22 -1.59 20.62
C PHE A 200 0.37 -1.85 19.37
N GLU A 201 0.97 -2.30 18.26
CA GLU A 201 0.26 -2.71 17.03
C GLU A 201 -0.82 -3.76 17.35
N ASN A 202 -0.45 -4.81 18.07
CA ASN A 202 -1.38 -5.87 18.45
C ASN A 202 -2.45 -5.39 19.44
N ARG A 203 -2.05 -4.64 20.47
CA ARG A 203 -2.97 -4.18 21.53
C ARG A 203 -3.98 -3.16 21.02
N CYS A 204 -3.53 -2.19 20.25
CA CYS A 204 -4.36 -1.08 19.77
C CYS A 204 -5.03 -1.38 18.43
N ASN A 205 -4.80 -2.56 17.86
CA ASN A 205 -5.26 -2.94 16.52
C ASN A 205 -4.91 -1.87 15.47
N VAL A 206 -3.69 -1.35 15.57
CA VAL A 206 -3.09 -0.41 14.62
C VAL A 206 -1.93 -1.09 13.93
N ARG A 207 -1.48 -0.57 12.79
CA ARG A 207 -0.31 -1.12 12.10
C ARG A 207 0.73 -0.05 11.95
N PHE A 208 2.00 -0.40 12.12
CA PHE A 208 3.08 0.47 11.66
C PHE A 208 3.18 0.42 10.12
N PRO A 209 3.66 1.51 9.49
CA PRO A 209 3.90 1.52 8.05
C PRO A 209 4.72 0.31 7.63
N CYS A 210 4.47 -0.24 6.45
CA CYS A 210 5.41 -1.19 5.87
C CYS A 210 6.74 -0.46 5.60
N GLU A 211 7.86 -1.15 5.78
CA GLU A 211 9.09 -0.75 5.11
C GLU A 211 8.75 -0.65 3.63
N SER A 212 8.85 0.56 3.08
CA SER A 212 8.34 0.84 1.75
C SER A 212 9.04 -0.07 0.75
N LYS A 213 8.28 -0.90 0.03
CA LYS A 213 8.63 -1.26 -1.34
C LYS A 213 8.43 0.00 -2.17
N CYS A 214 9.42 0.89 -2.11
CA CYS A 214 9.55 2.00 -3.04
C CYS A 214 9.43 1.47 -4.47
N ARG A 215 9.02 2.32 -5.42
CA ARG A 215 9.17 1.99 -6.84
C ARG A 215 10.62 1.59 -7.05
N ARG A 216 10.89 0.44 -7.66
CA ARG A 216 12.26 -0.05 -7.87
C ARG A 216 12.88 0.67 -9.04
N ASP A 217 14.13 1.07 -8.89
CA ASP A 217 14.94 1.55 -10.00
C ASP A 217 15.71 0.38 -10.62
N TYR A 218 15.07 -0.26 -11.60
CA TYR A 218 15.67 -1.34 -12.36
C TYR A 218 16.77 -0.88 -13.32
N SER A 219 17.11 0.42 -13.36
CA SER A 219 18.32 0.90 -14.05
C SER A 219 19.60 0.50 -13.31
N PHE A 220 19.52 0.20 -12.01
CA PHE A 220 20.65 -0.34 -11.28
C PHE A 220 20.98 -1.78 -11.73
N ALA A 221 22.27 -2.04 -11.88
CA ALA A 221 22.79 -3.33 -12.31
C ALA A 221 22.56 -4.43 -11.26
N CYS A 222 22.73 -4.11 -9.97
CA CYS A 222 22.63 -5.06 -8.87
C CYS A 222 21.56 -4.65 -7.83
N PRO A 223 20.94 -5.64 -7.14
CA PRO A 223 20.13 -5.39 -5.97
C PRO A 223 20.91 -4.62 -4.89
N GLN A 224 20.20 -3.88 -4.04
CA GLN A 224 20.77 -2.99 -3.02
C GLN A 224 21.73 -3.71 -2.06
N SER A 225 21.48 -4.97 -1.73
CA SER A 225 22.32 -5.78 -0.84
C SER A 225 23.30 -6.70 -1.58
N TRP A 226 23.55 -6.46 -2.87
CA TRP A 226 24.45 -7.24 -3.72
C TRP A 226 25.59 -6.37 -4.22
N ALA A 227 26.81 -6.88 -4.16
CA ALA A 227 28.00 -6.17 -4.62
C ALA A 227 28.23 -6.41 -6.11
N ASN A 228 28.56 -5.34 -6.85
CA ASN A 228 29.01 -5.45 -8.24
C ASN A 228 30.51 -5.80 -8.25
N VAL A 229 30.86 -6.96 -8.78
CA VAL A 229 32.25 -7.45 -8.79
C VAL A 229 32.97 -7.05 -10.07
N THR A 230 32.28 -7.09 -11.22
CA THR A 230 32.88 -6.76 -12.52
C THR A 230 31.81 -6.20 -13.46
N LEU A 231 31.66 -4.88 -13.51
CA LEU A 231 30.78 -4.01 -14.35
C LEU A 231 29.31 -4.42 -14.59
N GLU A 232 28.93 -5.69 -14.54
CA GLU A 232 27.61 -6.25 -14.88
C GLU A 232 27.30 -7.53 -14.07
N LYS A 233 28.23 -8.00 -13.22
CA LYS A 233 28.05 -9.20 -12.38
C LYS A 233 27.85 -8.89 -10.90
N CYS A 234 26.80 -9.47 -10.32
CA CYS A 234 26.38 -9.25 -8.95
C CYS A 234 26.63 -10.48 -8.09
N VAL A 235 27.20 -10.28 -6.90
CA VAL A 235 27.32 -11.31 -5.86
C VAL A 235 26.61 -10.85 -4.58
N PRO A 236 26.01 -11.76 -3.81
CA PRO A 236 25.39 -11.39 -2.54
C PRO A 236 26.44 -10.84 -1.58
N SER A 237 26.17 -9.70 -0.97
CA SER A 237 27.08 -9.11 0.03
C SER A 237 26.94 -9.81 1.39
N ASP A 238 27.85 -9.50 2.32
CA ASP A 238 27.83 -10.03 3.69
C ASP A 238 26.56 -9.66 4.47
N THR A 239 25.82 -8.63 4.04
CA THR A 239 24.57 -8.18 4.67
C THR A 239 23.33 -8.82 4.06
N TYR A 240 23.47 -9.60 2.99
CA TYR A 240 22.34 -10.24 2.33
C TYR A 240 21.90 -11.54 3.04
N ALA A 241 20.64 -11.51 3.48
CA ALA A 241 20.00 -12.58 4.26
C ALA A 241 19.12 -13.55 3.42
N GLY A 242 19.03 -13.37 2.10
CA GLY A 242 18.16 -14.17 1.24
C GLY A 242 18.74 -15.53 0.81
N PRO A 243 17.96 -16.32 0.06
CA PRO A 243 18.28 -17.71 -0.31
C PRO A 243 19.33 -17.86 -1.43
N CYS A 244 19.48 -16.89 -2.34
CA CYS A 244 20.39 -17.00 -3.49
C CYS A 244 21.86 -16.70 -3.12
N ARG A 245 22.81 -17.56 -3.48
CA ARG A 245 24.24 -17.39 -3.14
C ARG A 245 25.18 -17.35 -4.35
N GLU A 246 24.64 -17.49 -5.55
CA GLU A 246 25.40 -17.60 -6.79
C GLU A 246 25.68 -16.22 -7.41
N GLU A 247 26.77 -16.12 -8.15
CA GLU A 247 27.07 -14.97 -9.00
C GLU A 247 26.08 -14.91 -10.16
N VAL A 248 25.48 -13.75 -10.39
CA VAL A 248 24.47 -13.56 -11.44
C VAL A 248 24.77 -12.32 -12.28
N ASP A 249 24.52 -12.41 -13.58
CA ASP A 249 24.49 -11.26 -14.48
C ASP A 249 23.11 -10.63 -14.42
N ALA A 250 22.87 -9.84 -13.37
CA ALA A 250 21.61 -9.13 -13.21
C ALA A 250 21.54 -7.86 -14.07
N ALA A 251 22.65 -7.40 -14.64
CA ALA A 251 22.66 -6.25 -15.54
C ALA A 251 22.01 -6.57 -16.89
N GLY A 252 22.22 -7.79 -17.42
CA GLY A 252 21.60 -8.27 -18.66
C GLY A 252 20.13 -8.72 -18.54
N MET A 253 19.55 -8.70 -17.33
CA MET A 253 18.17 -9.11 -17.08
C MET A 253 17.16 -8.06 -17.55
N THR A 254 16.02 -8.53 -18.08
CA THR A 254 14.89 -7.63 -18.35
C THR A 254 14.26 -7.13 -17.05
N GLU A 255 13.44 -6.08 -17.12
CA GLU A 255 12.70 -5.58 -15.95
C GLU A 255 11.84 -6.68 -15.30
N GLN A 256 11.19 -7.52 -16.11
CA GLN A 256 10.41 -8.66 -15.61
C GLN A 256 11.29 -9.73 -14.96
N ASP A 257 12.47 -10.03 -15.53
CA ASP A 257 13.41 -10.98 -14.93
C ASP A 257 13.95 -10.47 -13.58
N LYS A 258 14.15 -9.15 -13.46
CA LYS A 258 14.55 -8.49 -12.20
C LYS A 258 13.43 -8.57 -11.16
N ILE A 259 12.17 -8.33 -11.54
CA ILE A 259 11.00 -8.52 -10.66
C ILE A 259 10.93 -9.97 -10.16
N ASP A 260 11.02 -10.95 -11.06
CA ASP A 260 10.98 -12.37 -10.70
C ASP A 260 12.18 -12.75 -9.81
N PHE A 261 13.32 -12.08 -9.99
CA PHE A 261 14.50 -12.24 -9.13
C PHE A 261 14.28 -11.66 -7.73
N GLU A 262 13.64 -10.50 -7.59
CA GLU A 262 13.29 -9.92 -6.28
C GLU A 262 12.45 -10.90 -5.46
N GLU A 263 11.44 -11.51 -6.07
CA GLU A 263 10.57 -12.47 -5.40
C GLU A 263 11.30 -13.76 -5.02
N ARG A 264 12.09 -14.31 -5.94
CA ARG A 264 12.79 -15.59 -5.76
C ARG A 264 13.96 -15.48 -4.79
N CYS A 265 14.72 -14.39 -4.87
CA CYS A 265 15.94 -14.19 -4.12
C CYS A 265 15.77 -13.27 -2.91
N GLN A 266 14.59 -12.68 -2.69
CA GLN A 266 14.37 -11.72 -1.59
C GLN A 266 15.44 -10.62 -1.59
N ALA A 267 15.82 -10.18 -2.79
CA ALA A 267 16.91 -9.27 -3.04
C ALA A 267 16.32 -8.02 -3.71
N ASP A 268 16.15 -6.95 -2.95
CA ASP A 268 15.47 -5.75 -3.42
C ASP A 268 16.40 -4.86 -4.27
N TRP A 269 15.89 -4.32 -5.39
CA TRP A 269 16.60 -3.26 -6.12
C TRP A 269 16.51 -1.92 -5.38
N PRO A 270 17.49 -1.02 -5.60
CA PRO A 270 17.44 0.33 -5.07
C PRO A 270 16.13 1.04 -5.39
N CYS A 271 15.71 1.91 -4.48
CA CYS A 271 14.54 2.74 -4.70
C CYS A 271 14.78 3.70 -5.87
N ALA A 272 13.80 3.77 -6.76
CA ALA A 272 13.59 4.92 -7.61
C ALA A 272 13.16 6.06 -6.70
N GLU A 273 14.11 6.89 -6.31
CA GLU A 273 13.78 8.16 -5.69
C GLU A 273 12.97 9.00 -6.69
N ASP A 274 11.90 9.63 -6.22
CA ASP A 274 11.32 10.75 -6.93
C ASP A 274 12.44 11.77 -7.10
N LYS A 275 12.92 11.95 -8.33
CA LYS A 275 13.96 12.92 -8.68
C LYS A 275 13.73 14.18 -7.85
N CYS A 276 14.66 14.50 -6.95
CA CYS A 276 14.53 15.62 -6.03
C CYS A 276 14.01 16.82 -6.82
N GLN A 277 12.81 17.33 -6.51
CA GLN A 277 12.33 18.55 -7.12
C GLN A 277 13.32 19.65 -6.74
N ARG A 278 14.16 20.04 -7.68
CA ARG A 278 15.14 21.09 -7.48
C ARG A 278 14.35 22.38 -7.26
N ASP A 279 14.49 22.98 -6.08
CA ASP A 279 13.87 24.26 -5.79
C ASP A 279 14.65 25.39 -6.47
N PHE A 280 14.24 25.75 -7.70
CA PHE A 280 14.83 26.85 -8.45
C PHE A 280 14.42 28.24 -7.93
N ASN A 281 13.56 28.31 -6.90
CA ASN A 281 13.23 29.56 -6.23
C ASN A 281 14.33 30.00 -5.25
N ALA A 282 15.21 29.07 -4.83
CA ALA A 282 16.36 29.42 -4.01
C ALA A 282 17.33 30.36 -4.76
N PRO A 283 17.92 31.36 -4.10
CA PRO A 283 18.85 32.30 -4.74
C PRO A 283 20.14 31.63 -5.22
N CYS A 284 20.60 30.58 -4.51
CA CYS A 284 21.80 29.82 -4.83
C CYS A 284 21.57 28.31 -4.74
N PRO A 285 22.36 27.49 -5.48
CA PRO A 285 22.37 26.03 -5.32
C PRO A 285 22.69 25.61 -3.88
N LEU A 286 22.30 24.39 -3.52
CA LEU A 286 22.65 23.78 -2.24
C LEU A 286 24.17 23.86 -2.00
N GLU A 287 24.55 24.29 -0.79
CA GLU A 287 25.93 24.53 -0.34
C GLU A 287 26.67 25.73 -0.96
N TRP A 288 26.08 26.43 -1.92
CA TRP A 288 26.65 27.67 -2.45
C TRP A 288 26.23 28.87 -1.60
N THR A 289 27.18 29.75 -1.28
CA THR A 289 26.93 30.89 -0.40
C THR A 289 26.60 32.16 -1.19
N GLU A 290 25.44 32.78 -0.91
CA GLU A 290 25.09 34.06 -1.52
C GLU A 290 25.99 35.19 -1.00
N THR A 291 26.72 35.82 -1.91
CA THR A 291 27.61 36.95 -1.61
C THR A 291 27.49 38.02 -2.70
N ARG A 292 27.00 39.21 -2.32
CA ARG A 292 26.90 40.39 -3.23
C ARG A 292 26.26 40.06 -4.59
N LYS A 293 25.07 39.45 -4.58
CA LYS A 293 24.30 39.05 -5.78
C LYS A 293 25.00 38.00 -6.67
N ALA A 294 25.85 37.17 -6.09
CA ALA A 294 26.45 36.01 -6.74
C ALA A 294 26.50 34.86 -5.74
N CYS A 295 26.59 33.64 -6.23
CA CYS A 295 26.76 32.43 -5.45
C CYS A 295 28.22 32.01 -5.52
N LEU A 296 28.82 31.76 -4.36
CA LEU A 296 30.16 31.21 -4.25
C LEU A 296 30.06 29.70 -4.02
N ALA A 297 30.80 28.94 -4.81
CA ALA A 297 30.90 27.50 -4.71
C ALA A 297 31.58 27.09 -3.39
N PRO A 298 31.25 25.90 -2.86
CA PRO A 298 31.95 25.35 -1.70
C PRO A 298 33.40 24.98 -2.07
N ALA A 299 34.26 24.88 -1.06
CA ALA A 299 35.70 24.64 -1.24
C ALA A 299 36.06 23.31 -1.95
N HIS A 300 35.11 22.38 -2.04
CA HIS A 300 35.26 21.08 -2.70
C HIS A 300 34.69 21.05 -4.13
N TYR A 301 34.25 22.18 -4.67
CA TYR A 301 33.72 22.25 -6.03
C TYR A 301 34.85 22.25 -7.06
N GLU A 302 34.93 21.20 -7.89
CA GLU A 302 35.99 21.03 -8.90
C GLU A 302 35.57 21.41 -10.34
N GLY A 303 34.41 22.06 -10.51
CA GLY A 303 33.92 22.53 -11.81
C GLY A 303 32.69 21.76 -12.33
N PRO A 304 32.28 21.96 -13.60
CA PRO A 304 32.96 22.62 -14.73
C PRO A 304 32.79 24.15 -14.84
N CYS A 305 32.06 24.79 -13.92
CA CYS A 305 31.85 26.23 -13.94
C CYS A 305 32.81 26.99 -13.01
N GLU A 306 32.85 28.32 -13.12
CA GLU A 306 33.65 29.15 -12.20
C GLU A 306 33.07 29.08 -10.78
N GLU A 307 33.95 29.18 -9.77
CA GLU A 307 33.59 29.17 -8.33
C GLU A 307 32.67 30.32 -7.91
N ARG A 308 32.47 31.33 -8.77
CA ARG A 308 31.55 32.44 -8.52
C ARG A 308 30.59 32.59 -9.69
N GLN A 309 29.30 32.35 -9.45
CA GLN A 309 28.25 32.38 -10.47
C GLN A 309 27.15 33.38 -10.11
N ASN A 310 26.54 34.03 -11.10
CA ASN A 310 25.41 34.93 -10.85
C ASN A 310 24.06 34.21 -11.00
N PHE A 311 23.79 33.19 -10.18
CA PHE A 311 22.48 32.51 -10.18
C PHE A 311 21.36 33.38 -9.59
N VAL A 312 21.70 34.35 -8.74
CA VAL A 312 20.74 35.23 -8.05
C VAL A 312 19.91 36.07 -9.04
N SER A 313 20.48 36.37 -10.23
CA SER A 313 19.82 37.19 -11.25
C SER A 313 19.08 36.37 -12.32
N LEU A 314 19.06 35.04 -12.22
CA LEU A 314 18.45 34.15 -13.21
C LEU A 314 17.01 33.77 -12.83
N THR A 315 16.17 33.58 -13.85
CA THR A 315 14.85 32.96 -13.71
C THR A 315 14.98 31.47 -13.38
N PRO A 316 13.91 30.81 -12.86
CA PRO A 316 13.93 29.37 -12.60
C PRO A 316 14.37 28.52 -13.80
N ASP A 317 13.86 28.81 -14.99
CA ASP A 317 14.19 28.08 -16.24
C ASP A 317 15.66 28.30 -16.66
N GLU A 318 16.18 29.51 -16.46
CA GLU A 318 17.59 29.82 -16.73
C GLU A 318 18.53 29.15 -15.71
N LYS A 319 18.11 29.04 -14.43
CA LYS A 319 18.84 28.29 -13.41
C LYS A 319 18.85 26.80 -13.72
N GLU A 320 17.78 26.26 -14.27
CA GLU A 320 17.70 24.87 -14.72
C GLU A 320 18.69 24.58 -15.85
N ALA A 321 18.70 25.42 -16.88
CA ALA A 321 19.66 25.32 -17.98
C ALA A 321 21.11 25.50 -17.50
N ALA A 322 21.38 26.45 -16.60
CA ALA A 322 22.71 26.69 -16.05
C ALA A 322 23.18 25.54 -15.16
N MET A 323 22.32 24.96 -14.31
CA MET A 323 22.67 23.79 -13.49
C MET A 323 22.86 22.52 -14.32
N SER A 324 22.20 22.38 -15.47
CA SER A 324 22.47 21.28 -16.41
C SER A 324 23.87 21.36 -17.05
N THR A 325 24.46 22.56 -17.09
CA THR A 325 25.78 22.83 -17.66
C THR A 325 26.88 22.83 -16.60
N CYS A 326 26.58 23.31 -15.40
CA CYS A 326 27.51 23.41 -14.26
C CYS A 326 27.55 22.17 -13.36
N ALA A 327 26.77 21.13 -13.67
CA ALA A 327 26.81 19.86 -12.97
C ALA A 327 28.06 19.05 -13.37
N GLY A 328 29.13 19.23 -12.61
CA GLY A 328 30.13 18.19 -12.45
C GLY A 328 29.45 17.03 -11.72
N LEU A 329 29.54 15.83 -12.28
CA LEU A 329 29.13 14.60 -11.60
C LEU A 329 29.79 14.52 -10.22
N SER A 330 29.03 14.76 -9.16
CA SER A 330 29.29 14.17 -7.86
C SER A 330 27.97 13.71 -7.27
N TYR A 331 27.59 12.50 -7.67
CA TYR A 331 26.89 11.60 -6.77
C TYR A 331 27.91 11.16 -5.72
N THR A 332 27.69 11.50 -4.46
CA THR A 332 28.25 10.72 -3.35
C THR A 332 27.28 10.71 -2.18
N ALA A 333 26.69 9.52 -2.01
CA ALA A 333 26.17 8.87 -0.81
C ALA A 333 25.16 9.60 0.08
#